data_AF-A0A955PG11-F1
#
_entry.id   AF-A0A955PG11-F1
#
_cell.length_a   1.000
_cell.length_b   1.000
_cell.length_c   1.000
_cell.angle_alpha   90.00
_cell.angle_beta   90.00
_cell.angle_gamma   90.00
#
_symmetry.space_group_name_H-M   'P 1'
#
loop_
_entity.id
_entity.type
_entity.pdbx_description
1 polymer ?
#
loop_
_entity_poly.entity_id
_entity_poly.type
_entity_poly.pdbx_seq_one_letter_code
_entity_poly.pdbx_strand_id
1 'polypeptide(L)'
;MIPRTDFPAVGARVTTFRPVITTSQIGYWVFDGDESVRGLYLNDQRIIDPLIVDPEVTVNEGVYEGFKDAAFTEEGIAYVVDFTPGFNTGSRGRILYTADTSGEGRKRIYDVTGIGKKYSDIDSVRLSGADNVAFYVRNGFGEEAILVSFGGAEPLVVADTDTEIPGGGGEKFQSFSDYEIDGDDVVFRGTGPSGDGLYLSEFGLLRKILAEGDSLEGKVVSNVSTLSHQPIANGRILFRISFEGVFIGQEVLVDYKSPAPPTSTPTPTIEGPTPTPTSVAKPDLTIQKTAENNFQGDQIATDFLCNNFGIFTIVVSNVGEGPTTGPITVVDQLPAGITFKEFSGEGWTCEVDGQTVTCTRNAPLSHEVPFTT
;
A
#
# COMPACT_ATOMS: atom_id res chain seq x y z
N MET A 1 -1.71 9.02 -29.84
CA MET A 1 -2.71 9.26 -30.91
C MET A 1 -3.21 7.87 -31.24
N ILE A 2 -4.40 7.49 -30.77
CA ILE A 2 -4.89 6.10 -30.79
C ILE A 2 -4.96 5.60 -32.25
N PRO A 3 -4.36 4.45 -32.60
CA PRO A 3 -4.42 3.87 -33.93
C PRO A 3 -5.86 3.67 -34.39
N ARG A 4 -6.17 4.14 -35.60
CA ARG A 4 -7.52 4.12 -36.19
C ARG A 4 -8.07 2.70 -36.44
N THR A 5 -7.20 1.68 -36.38
CA THR A 5 -7.52 0.27 -36.55
C THR A 5 -8.14 -0.38 -35.31
N ASP A 6 -8.03 0.28 -34.15
CA ASP A 6 -8.58 -0.20 -32.87
C ASP A 6 -9.82 0.59 -32.42
N PHE A 7 -10.26 1.57 -33.22
CA PHE A 7 -11.59 2.15 -33.06
C PHE A 7 -12.65 1.16 -33.53
N PRO A 8 -13.77 1.04 -32.81
CA PRO A 8 -14.69 -0.06 -33.01
C PRO A 8 -15.40 0.01 -34.37
N ALA A 9 -15.79 -1.15 -34.89
CA ALA A 9 -16.93 -1.23 -35.79
C ALA A 9 -18.10 -0.44 -35.16
N VAL A 10 -18.86 0.27 -35.98
CA VAL A 10 -19.97 1.14 -35.56
C VAL A 10 -20.81 0.46 -34.46
N GLY A 11 -20.63 0.87 -33.20
CA GLY A 11 -21.41 0.32 -32.07
C GLY A 11 -20.69 0.08 -30.73
N ALA A 12 -19.36 -0.09 -30.67
CA ALA A 12 -18.72 -0.31 -29.36
C ALA A 12 -18.57 0.98 -28.55
N ARG A 13 -18.72 0.88 -27.22
CA ARG A 13 -18.62 1.99 -26.27
C ARG A 13 -17.38 1.79 -25.40
N VAL A 14 -16.55 2.81 -25.27
CA VAL A 14 -15.51 2.87 -24.24
C VAL A 14 -16.21 3.37 -22.97
N THR A 15 -16.58 2.45 -22.08
CA THR A 15 -17.51 2.75 -20.97
C THR A 15 -16.83 3.23 -19.69
N THR A 16 -15.51 3.11 -19.52
CA THR A 16 -14.87 3.57 -18.27
C THR A 16 -13.42 4.01 -18.44
N PHE A 17 -13.17 5.25 -18.05
CA PHE A 17 -11.84 5.85 -17.91
C PHE A 17 -11.36 5.62 -16.47
N ARG A 18 -10.30 4.83 -16.29
CA ARG A 18 -9.38 4.98 -15.16
C ARG A 18 -8.00 5.23 -15.74
N PRO A 19 -7.71 6.44 -16.24
CA PRO A 19 -6.39 6.76 -16.75
C PRO A 19 -5.44 6.77 -15.56
N VAL A 20 -4.70 5.69 -15.37
CA VAL A 20 -3.48 5.76 -14.57
C VAL A 20 -2.44 6.35 -15.49
N ILE A 21 -2.18 7.65 -15.29
CA ILE A 21 -1.13 8.39 -15.99
C ILE A 21 0.14 8.09 -15.22
N THR A 22 0.99 7.20 -15.74
CA THR A 22 2.41 7.27 -15.37
C THR A 22 3.02 8.46 -16.10
N THR A 23 4.27 8.81 -15.79
CA THR A 23 4.99 9.85 -16.54
C THR A 23 5.02 9.61 -18.06
N SER A 24 4.76 8.38 -18.51
CA SER A 24 4.95 7.95 -19.89
C SER A 24 3.83 7.07 -20.48
N GLN A 25 2.85 6.61 -19.69
CA GLN A 25 1.87 5.61 -20.14
C GLN A 25 0.43 5.90 -19.69
N ILE A 26 -0.54 5.45 -20.50
CA ILE A 26 -1.98 5.51 -20.23
C ILE A 26 -2.57 4.11 -20.33
N GLY A 27 -3.12 3.62 -19.22
CA GLY A 27 -3.92 2.39 -19.16
C GLY A 27 -5.43 2.65 -19.35
N TYR A 28 -6.14 1.78 -20.06
CA TYR A 28 -7.60 1.86 -20.21
C TYR A 28 -8.28 0.52 -20.55
N TRP A 29 -9.55 0.41 -20.16
CA TRP A 29 -10.41 -0.71 -20.51
C TRP A 29 -11.14 -0.49 -21.83
N VAL A 30 -11.22 -1.54 -22.64
CA VAL A 30 -12.10 -1.56 -23.83
C VAL A 30 -13.21 -2.57 -23.59
N PHE A 31 -14.45 -2.14 -23.82
CA PHE A 31 -15.65 -2.96 -23.72
C PHE A 31 -16.28 -3.12 -25.10
N ASP A 32 -16.93 -4.26 -25.32
CA ASP A 32 -17.78 -4.47 -26.48
C ASP A 32 -19.16 -3.82 -26.26
N GLY A 33 -19.98 -3.76 -27.32
CA GLY A 33 -21.28 -3.09 -27.31
C GLY A 33 -22.32 -3.69 -26.34
N ASP A 34 -22.05 -4.88 -25.81
CA ASP A 34 -22.85 -5.60 -24.82
C ASP A 34 -22.29 -5.48 -23.38
N GLU A 35 -21.36 -4.56 -23.16
CA GLU A 35 -20.65 -4.33 -21.89
C GLU A 35 -19.71 -5.47 -21.45
N SER A 36 -19.47 -6.47 -22.29
CA SER A 36 -18.42 -7.46 -22.04
C SER A 36 -17.04 -6.82 -22.19
N VAL A 37 -16.08 -7.24 -21.36
CA VAL A 37 -14.72 -6.67 -21.40
C VAL A 37 -13.94 -7.29 -22.56
N ARG A 38 -13.49 -6.44 -23.49
CA ARG A 38 -12.66 -6.84 -24.63
C ARG A 38 -11.19 -6.97 -24.25
N GLY A 39 -10.72 -6.18 -23.30
CA GLY A 39 -9.38 -6.31 -22.74
C GLY A 39 -8.84 -5.02 -22.16
N LEU A 40 -7.66 -5.14 -21.57
CA LEU A 40 -6.94 -4.04 -20.98
C LEU A 40 -5.82 -3.59 -21.91
N TYR A 41 -5.69 -2.27 -22.05
CA TYR A 41 -4.77 -1.64 -22.97
C TYR A 41 -3.84 -0.68 -22.25
N LEU A 42 -2.57 -0.65 -22.66
CA LEU A 42 -1.56 0.30 -22.22
C LEU A 42 -0.91 0.92 -23.45
N ASN A 43 -1.00 2.25 -23.60
CA ASN A 43 -0.43 2.96 -24.76
C ASN A 43 -0.80 2.33 -26.12
N ASP A 44 -2.07 1.98 -26.30
CA ASP A 44 -2.61 1.36 -27.51
C ASP A 44 -2.18 -0.12 -27.75
N GLN A 45 -1.42 -0.74 -26.84
CA GLN A 45 -1.12 -2.17 -26.85
C GLN A 45 -2.10 -2.93 -25.94
N ARG A 46 -2.69 -4.03 -26.42
CA ARG A 46 -3.51 -4.91 -25.59
C ARG A 46 -2.59 -5.76 -24.70
N ILE A 47 -2.66 -5.54 -23.39
CA ILE A 47 -1.81 -6.20 -22.39
C ILE A 47 -2.52 -7.35 -21.67
N ILE A 48 -3.86 -7.32 -21.62
CA ILE A 48 -4.65 -8.45 -21.11
C ILE A 48 -5.68 -8.89 -22.13
N ASP A 49 -5.59 -10.17 -22.49
CA ASP A 49 -6.63 -10.88 -23.22
C ASP A 49 -7.56 -11.61 -22.24
N PRO A 50 -8.82 -11.16 -22.03
CA PRO A 50 -9.82 -11.85 -21.22
C PRO A 50 -10.16 -13.27 -21.70
N LEU A 51 -9.77 -13.68 -22.91
CA LEU A 51 -9.89 -15.09 -23.36
C LEU A 51 -8.74 -15.97 -22.88
N ILE A 52 -7.68 -15.38 -22.33
CA ILE A 52 -6.57 -16.06 -21.66
C ILE A 52 -6.67 -15.72 -20.18
N VAL A 53 -7.82 -15.97 -19.56
CA VAL A 53 -7.81 -16.20 -18.11
C VAL A 53 -7.07 -17.51 -17.91
N ASP A 54 -6.14 -17.53 -16.95
CA ASP A 54 -5.30 -18.68 -16.63
C ASP A 54 -6.05 -20.02 -16.80
N PRO A 55 -5.51 -20.99 -17.57
CA PRO A 55 -6.13 -22.31 -17.70
C PRO A 55 -6.45 -22.96 -16.35
N GLU A 56 -5.74 -22.60 -15.26
CA GLU A 56 -6.09 -23.07 -13.91
C GLU A 56 -7.46 -22.58 -13.42
N VAL A 57 -7.90 -21.38 -13.81
CA VAL A 57 -9.26 -20.87 -13.52
C VAL A 57 -10.31 -21.66 -14.29
N THR A 58 -9.96 -22.12 -15.49
CA THR A 58 -10.88 -22.87 -16.37
C THR A 58 -11.03 -24.32 -15.95
N VAL A 59 -10.18 -24.87 -15.09
CA VAL A 59 -10.17 -26.31 -14.80
C VAL A 59 -11.07 -26.72 -13.63
N ASN A 60 -11.47 -25.84 -12.70
CA ASN A 60 -12.42 -26.24 -11.63
C ASN A 60 -13.24 -25.12 -10.93
N GLU A 61 -13.15 -23.83 -11.27
CA GLU A 61 -13.64 -22.76 -10.36
C GLU A 61 -14.56 -21.67 -10.95
N GLY A 62 -15.17 -21.86 -12.13
CA GLY A 62 -16.34 -21.06 -12.53
C GLY A 62 -16.28 -20.34 -13.88
N VAL A 63 -17.30 -19.51 -14.14
CA VAL A 63 -17.47 -18.71 -15.36
C VAL A 63 -16.96 -17.29 -15.09
N TYR A 64 -15.99 -16.84 -15.86
CA TYR A 64 -15.53 -15.45 -15.90
C TYR A 64 -16.68 -14.51 -16.31
N GLU A 65 -16.93 -13.46 -15.53
CA GLU A 65 -18.02 -12.50 -15.79
C GLU A 65 -17.53 -11.10 -16.17
N GLY A 66 -16.28 -10.75 -15.85
CA GLY A 66 -15.74 -9.43 -16.18
C GLY A 66 -14.59 -8.99 -15.27
N PHE A 67 -14.20 -7.73 -15.37
CA PHE A 67 -13.26 -7.10 -14.46
C PHE A 67 -13.96 -6.07 -13.59
N LYS A 68 -13.57 -6.00 -12.31
CA LYS A 68 -14.11 -5.09 -11.30
C LYS A 68 -13.25 -3.85 -11.14
N ASP A 69 -11.94 -4.02 -11.04
CA ASP A 69 -10.98 -2.92 -10.87
C ASP A 69 -9.58 -3.29 -11.41
N ALA A 70 -8.74 -2.30 -11.66
CA ALA A 70 -7.32 -2.48 -11.98
C ALA A 70 -6.45 -1.29 -11.57
N ALA A 71 -5.17 -1.57 -11.34
CA ALA A 71 -4.12 -0.62 -11.03
C ALA A 71 -2.84 -0.93 -11.86
N PHE A 72 -2.02 0.09 -12.08
CA PHE A 72 -0.87 0.04 -12.99
C PHE A 72 0.31 0.84 -12.44
N THR A 73 1.51 0.37 -12.74
CA THR A 73 2.76 1.12 -12.64
C THR A 73 3.55 0.94 -13.94
N GLU A 74 4.74 1.53 -14.03
CA GLU A 74 5.64 1.25 -15.17
C GLU A 74 6.16 -0.21 -15.16
N GLU A 75 6.08 -0.89 -14.01
CA GLU A 75 6.68 -2.21 -13.78
C GLU A 75 5.65 -3.34 -13.69
N GLY A 76 4.40 -3.05 -13.27
CA GLY A 76 3.38 -4.07 -13.07
C GLY A 76 1.94 -3.62 -13.33
N ILE A 77 1.05 -4.61 -13.31
CA ILE A 77 -0.39 -4.48 -13.46
C ILE A 77 -1.05 -5.34 -12.38
N ALA A 78 -2.08 -4.80 -11.72
CA ALA A 78 -2.94 -5.55 -10.81
C ALA A 78 -4.39 -5.42 -11.25
N TYR A 79 -5.18 -6.48 -11.16
CA TYR A 79 -6.59 -6.45 -11.57
C TYR A 79 -7.47 -7.45 -10.82
N VAL A 80 -8.71 -7.02 -10.60
CA VAL A 80 -9.75 -7.78 -9.91
C VAL A 80 -10.73 -8.32 -10.94
N VAL A 81 -10.95 -9.62 -10.92
CA VAL A 81 -11.85 -10.34 -11.84
C VAL A 81 -13.11 -10.78 -11.11
N ASP A 82 -14.27 -10.57 -11.73
CA ASP A 82 -15.55 -11.16 -11.32
C ASP A 82 -15.70 -12.57 -11.90
N PHE A 83 -16.10 -13.54 -11.08
CA PHE A 83 -16.41 -14.90 -11.51
C PHE A 83 -17.62 -15.49 -10.79
N THR A 84 -18.33 -16.39 -11.47
CA THR A 84 -19.38 -17.23 -10.88
C THR A 84 -18.86 -18.66 -10.72
N PRO A 85 -18.70 -19.17 -9.49
CA PRO A 85 -18.20 -20.53 -9.25
C PRO A 85 -19.04 -21.60 -9.96
N GLY A 86 -18.38 -22.66 -10.44
CA GLY A 86 -19.02 -23.75 -11.20
C GLY A 86 -19.97 -24.64 -10.39
N PHE A 87 -19.93 -24.54 -9.05
CA PHE A 87 -20.84 -25.25 -8.15
C PHE A 87 -21.82 -24.25 -7.53
N ASN A 88 -23.11 -24.63 -7.44
CA ASN A 88 -24.27 -23.85 -6.95
C ASN A 88 -24.12 -23.25 -5.53
N THR A 89 -23.13 -22.40 -5.28
CA THR A 89 -23.00 -21.60 -4.05
C THR A 89 -23.77 -20.29 -4.17
N GLY A 90 -24.17 -19.88 -5.38
CA GLY A 90 -24.98 -18.69 -5.64
C GLY A 90 -24.28 -17.35 -5.35
N SER A 91 -23.03 -17.38 -4.90
CA SER A 91 -22.23 -16.21 -4.59
C SER A 91 -21.22 -15.95 -5.69
N ARG A 92 -21.31 -14.77 -6.32
CA ARG A 92 -20.25 -14.23 -7.18
C ARG A 92 -18.98 -14.08 -6.34
N GLY A 93 -17.87 -14.59 -6.83
CA GLY A 93 -16.56 -14.42 -6.24
C GLY A 93 -15.74 -13.38 -6.99
N ARG A 94 -14.69 -12.85 -6.35
CA ARG A 94 -13.68 -12.03 -7.01
C ARG A 94 -12.27 -12.57 -6.73
N ILE A 95 -11.38 -12.44 -7.71
CA ILE A 95 -9.98 -12.87 -7.61
C ILE A 95 -9.08 -11.70 -7.95
N LEU A 96 -8.00 -11.52 -7.18
CA LEU A 96 -6.95 -10.56 -7.46
C LEU A 96 -5.75 -11.23 -8.15
N TYR A 97 -5.34 -10.64 -9.27
CA TYR A 97 -4.14 -11.03 -10.02
C TYR A 97 -3.13 -9.87 -10.06
N THR A 98 -1.85 -10.22 -10.12
CA THR A 98 -0.79 -9.33 -10.60
C THR A 98 -0.06 -9.92 -11.78
N ALA A 99 0.56 -9.06 -12.57
CA ALA A 99 1.48 -9.41 -13.62
C ALA A 99 2.50 -8.30 -13.81
N ASP A 100 3.63 -8.61 -14.42
CA ASP A 100 4.49 -7.59 -14.99
C ASP A 100 3.80 -6.86 -16.17
N THR A 101 4.35 -5.72 -16.61
CA THR A 101 3.78 -4.97 -17.74
C THR A 101 3.83 -5.71 -19.08
N SER A 102 4.66 -6.75 -19.20
CA SER A 102 4.66 -7.64 -20.38
C SER A 102 3.45 -8.59 -20.40
N GLY A 103 2.86 -8.87 -19.24
CA GLY A 103 1.78 -9.81 -19.05
C GLY A 103 2.21 -11.28 -19.03
N GLU A 104 3.53 -11.57 -19.10
CA GLU A 104 4.10 -12.92 -19.12
C GLU A 104 4.37 -13.49 -17.70
N GLY A 105 4.33 -12.67 -16.64
CA GLY A 105 4.57 -13.07 -15.24
C GLY A 105 3.34 -13.14 -14.33
N ARG A 106 2.18 -13.61 -14.82
CA ARG A 106 0.91 -13.58 -14.07
C ARG A 106 0.95 -14.43 -12.81
N LYS A 107 0.66 -13.82 -11.65
CA LYS A 107 0.49 -14.49 -10.36
C LYS A 107 -0.98 -14.33 -9.92
N ARG A 108 -1.71 -15.44 -9.80
CA ARG A 108 -2.96 -15.45 -9.01
C ARG A 108 -2.54 -15.21 -7.58
N ILE A 109 -2.86 -14.04 -7.04
CA ILE A 109 -2.44 -13.76 -5.67
C ILE A 109 -3.51 -14.25 -4.71
N TYR A 110 -4.80 -13.90 -4.90
CA TYR A 110 -5.81 -14.19 -3.88
C TYR A 110 -7.19 -14.56 -4.39
N ASP A 111 -7.73 -15.60 -3.76
CA ASP A 111 -9.15 -15.86 -3.64
C ASP A 111 -9.62 -15.39 -2.26
N VAL A 112 -10.53 -14.42 -2.19
CA VAL A 112 -11.00 -13.82 -0.92
C VAL A 112 -11.68 -14.84 -0.03
N THR A 113 -12.14 -15.97 -0.58
CA THR A 113 -12.70 -17.06 0.22
C THR A 113 -11.64 -17.77 1.09
N GLY A 114 -10.35 -17.62 0.76
CA GLY A 114 -9.20 -18.17 1.48
C GLY A 114 -8.54 -17.22 2.49
N ILE A 115 -8.70 -15.90 2.36
CA ILE A 115 -8.13 -14.92 3.30
C ILE A 115 -9.02 -14.85 4.56
N GLY A 116 -8.72 -15.68 5.56
CA GLY A 116 -9.28 -15.56 6.92
C GLY A 116 -10.80 -15.74 7.07
N LYS A 117 -11.56 -16.04 6.00
CA LYS A 117 -13.03 -16.21 5.96
C LYS A 117 -13.87 -15.02 6.45
N LYS A 118 -13.26 -13.88 6.81
CA LYS A 118 -13.96 -12.69 7.31
C LYS A 118 -14.58 -11.87 6.18
N TYR A 119 -13.88 -11.77 5.05
CA TYR A 119 -14.31 -10.96 3.91
C TYR A 119 -14.80 -11.83 2.76
N SER A 120 -15.72 -11.29 1.95
CA SER A 120 -16.35 -12.02 0.85
C SER A 120 -16.23 -11.32 -0.50
N ASP A 121 -15.68 -10.10 -0.52
CA ASP A 121 -15.62 -9.26 -1.71
C ASP A 121 -14.33 -8.43 -1.72
N ILE A 122 -13.66 -8.34 -2.88
CA ILE A 122 -12.64 -7.31 -3.16
C ILE A 122 -13.32 -6.22 -3.97
N ASP A 123 -13.32 -4.99 -3.47
CA ASP A 123 -14.00 -3.90 -4.18
C ASP A 123 -13.05 -3.07 -5.04
N SER A 124 -11.80 -2.88 -4.63
CA SER A 124 -10.81 -2.13 -5.42
C SER A 124 -9.37 -2.60 -5.15
N VAL A 125 -8.45 -2.18 -6.02
CA VAL A 125 -7.00 -2.46 -5.91
C VAL A 125 -6.15 -1.22 -6.22
N ARG A 126 -4.97 -1.16 -5.61
CA ARG A 126 -3.85 -0.23 -5.86
C ARG A 126 -2.54 -1.02 -5.96
N LEU A 127 -1.59 -0.49 -6.71
CA LEU A 127 -0.32 -1.14 -7.01
C LEU A 127 0.83 -0.14 -6.85
N SER A 128 1.92 -0.59 -6.26
CA SER A 128 3.22 0.07 -6.25
C SER A 128 4.28 -0.90 -6.77
N GLY A 129 5.23 -0.41 -7.59
CA GLY A 129 6.20 -1.27 -8.27
C GLY A 129 5.55 -2.39 -9.09
N ALA A 130 6.23 -3.53 -9.21
CA ALA A 130 5.77 -4.67 -9.99
C ALA A 130 4.67 -5.51 -9.30
N ASP A 131 4.70 -5.62 -7.97
CA ASP A 131 3.92 -6.63 -7.25
C ASP A 131 3.47 -6.25 -5.82
N ASN A 132 3.73 -5.04 -5.34
CA ASN A 132 3.19 -4.57 -4.06
C ASN A 132 1.76 -4.07 -4.26
N VAL A 133 0.77 -4.82 -3.76
CA VAL A 133 -0.64 -4.49 -3.94
C VAL A 133 -1.33 -4.17 -2.62
N ALA A 134 -2.04 -3.05 -2.59
CA ALA A 134 -3.03 -2.77 -1.56
C ALA A 134 -4.43 -2.99 -2.14
N PHE A 135 -5.34 -3.57 -1.38
CA PHE A 135 -6.69 -3.82 -1.86
C PHE A 135 -7.69 -3.71 -0.73
N TYR A 136 -8.86 -3.20 -1.08
CA TYR A 136 -9.95 -2.97 -0.15
C TYR A 136 -10.98 -4.08 -0.27
N VAL A 137 -11.32 -4.67 0.87
CA VAL A 137 -12.24 -5.80 0.98
C VAL A 137 -13.37 -5.48 1.94
N ARG A 138 -14.47 -6.21 1.77
CA ARG A 138 -15.65 -6.08 2.62
C ARG A 138 -16.44 -7.37 2.69
N ASN A 139 -17.41 -7.42 3.59
CA ASN A 139 -18.44 -8.45 3.59
C ASN A 139 -19.86 -7.86 3.60
N GLY A 140 -20.84 -8.76 3.46
CA GLY A 140 -22.26 -8.39 3.49
C GLY A 140 -22.78 -7.92 4.85
N PHE A 141 -21.94 -7.89 5.89
CA PHE A 141 -22.29 -7.50 7.25
C PHE A 141 -21.70 -6.15 7.67
N GLY A 142 -21.05 -5.44 6.74
CA GLY A 142 -20.46 -4.12 7.00
C GLY A 142 -19.06 -4.17 7.60
N GLU A 143 -18.41 -5.34 7.65
CA GLU A 143 -16.99 -5.41 7.97
C GLU A 143 -16.17 -5.03 6.73
N GLU A 144 -15.18 -4.17 6.95
CA GLU A 144 -14.32 -3.61 5.92
C GLU A 144 -12.85 -3.73 6.34
N ALA A 145 -11.95 -3.82 5.36
CA ALA A 145 -10.51 -3.75 5.60
C ALA A 145 -9.73 -3.26 4.40
N ILE A 146 -8.56 -2.71 4.69
CA ILE A 146 -7.48 -2.54 3.73
C ILE A 146 -6.44 -3.61 4.03
N LEU A 147 -6.08 -4.37 2.99
CA LEU A 147 -5.03 -5.37 3.06
C LEU A 147 -3.90 -5.00 2.12
N VAL A 148 -2.71 -5.51 2.41
CA VAL A 148 -1.54 -5.33 1.58
C VAL A 148 -0.84 -6.66 1.34
N SER A 149 -0.25 -6.82 0.16
CA SER A 149 0.64 -7.90 -0.21
C SER A 149 1.91 -7.32 -0.79
N PHE A 150 3.06 -7.77 -0.29
CA PHE A 150 4.37 -7.38 -0.79
C PHE A 150 5.01 -8.57 -1.50
N GLY A 151 5.51 -8.41 -2.72
CA GLY A 151 6.11 -9.53 -3.46
C GLY A 151 5.14 -10.67 -3.80
N GLY A 152 3.83 -10.44 -3.67
CA GLY A 152 2.82 -11.50 -3.68
C GLY A 152 2.94 -12.52 -2.52
N ALA A 153 3.41 -12.09 -1.34
CA ALA A 153 3.37 -12.87 -0.09
C ALA A 153 1.92 -13.10 0.39
N GLU A 154 1.68 -13.66 1.58
CA GLU A 154 0.32 -13.66 2.14
C GLU A 154 -0.13 -12.24 2.51
N PRO A 155 -1.43 -11.89 2.38
CA PRO A 155 -1.85 -10.53 2.62
C PRO A 155 -1.93 -10.25 4.11
N LEU A 156 -1.43 -9.07 4.49
CA LEU A 156 -1.47 -8.56 5.84
C LEU A 156 -2.61 -7.54 5.96
N VAL A 157 -3.29 -7.56 7.10
CA VAL A 157 -4.30 -6.54 7.42
C VAL A 157 -3.56 -5.26 7.79
N VAL A 158 -3.79 -4.19 7.01
CA VAL A 158 -3.31 -2.84 7.33
C VAL A 158 -4.19 -2.22 8.40
N ALA A 159 -5.50 -2.26 8.15
CA ALA A 159 -6.52 -1.85 9.11
C ALA A 159 -7.86 -2.51 8.75
N ASP A 160 -8.64 -2.84 9.77
CA ASP A 160 -10.01 -3.32 9.66
C ASP A 160 -10.92 -2.67 10.70
N THR A 161 -12.21 -2.98 10.67
CA THR A 161 -13.19 -2.45 11.63
C THR A 161 -12.96 -2.89 13.08
N ASP A 162 -12.03 -3.82 13.34
CA ASP A 162 -11.60 -4.20 14.69
C ASP A 162 -10.37 -3.44 15.18
N THR A 163 -9.68 -2.75 14.27
CA THR A 163 -8.45 -2.01 14.53
C THR A 163 -8.75 -0.73 15.32
N GLU A 164 -8.00 -0.52 16.40
CA GLU A 164 -8.07 0.71 17.18
C GLU A 164 -7.48 1.90 16.42
N ILE A 165 -8.14 3.05 16.51
CA ILE A 165 -7.74 4.29 15.86
C ILE A 165 -6.53 4.87 16.64
N PRO A 166 -5.38 5.10 15.98
CA PRO A 166 -4.23 5.71 16.64
C PRO A 166 -4.58 7.09 17.23
N GLY A 167 -4.43 7.24 18.54
CA GLY A 167 -4.80 8.46 19.26
C GLY A 167 -6.31 8.65 19.50
N GLY A 168 -7.15 7.68 19.14
CA GLY A 168 -8.61 7.71 19.29
C GLY A 168 -9.13 7.23 20.65
N GLY A 169 -8.27 7.07 21.66
CA GLY A 169 -8.71 6.68 23.02
C GLY A 169 -9.36 5.29 23.13
N GLY A 170 -9.02 4.37 22.22
CA GLY A 170 -9.60 3.02 22.16
C GLY A 170 -10.82 2.90 21.25
N GLU A 171 -11.21 3.99 20.56
CA GLU A 171 -12.17 3.90 19.46
C GLU A 171 -11.61 3.05 18.31
N LYS A 172 -12.52 2.43 17.54
CA LYS A 172 -12.19 1.58 16.40
C LYS A 172 -12.67 2.20 15.09
N PHE A 173 -12.02 1.82 14.00
CA PHE A 173 -12.45 2.21 12.65
C PHE A 173 -13.85 1.68 12.31
N GLN A 174 -14.61 2.47 11.57
CA GLN A 174 -15.96 2.13 11.11
C GLN A 174 -16.01 1.94 9.59
N SER A 175 -15.23 2.70 8.83
CA SER A 175 -15.12 2.54 7.39
C SER A 175 -13.78 3.05 6.87
N PHE A 176 -13.44 2.63 5.66
CA PHE A 176 -12.23 3.08 4.97
C PHE A 176 -12.54 3.64 3.59
N SER A 177 -11.74 4.61 3.15
CA SER A 177 -11.82 5.14 1.79
C SER A 177 -10.46 5.67 1.34
N ASP A 178 -10.32 5.90 0.03
CA ASP A 178 -9.20 6.66 -0.55
C ASP A 178 -7.82 6.18 -0.10
N TYR A 179 -7.64 4.86 -0.11
CA TYR A 179 -6.37 4.25 0.20
C TYR A 179 -5.48 4.21 -1.04
N GLU A 180 -4.18 4.34 -0.81
CA GLU A 180 -3.14 4.33 -1.82
C GLU A 180 -1.86 3.69 -1.24
N ILE A 181 -1.00 3.15 -2.12
CA ILE A 181 0.25 2.48 -1.75
C ILE A 181 1.45 3.11 -2.47
N ASP A 182 2.55 3.35 -1.74
CA ASP A 182 3.82 3.85 -2.26
C ASP A 182 5.00 3.11 -1.62
N GLY A 183 5.66 2.24 -2.38
CA GLY A 183 6.58 1.25 -1.86
C GLY A 183 5.84 0.30 -0.92
N ASP A 184 6.17 0.37 0.37
CA ASP A 184 5.58 -0.44 1.44
C ASP A 184 4.56 0.33 2.29
N ASP A 185 4.43 1.63 2.03
CA ASP A 185 3.59 2.53 2.81
C ASP A 185 2.17 2.54 2.28
N VAL A 186 1.19 2.40 3.18
CA VAL A 186 -0.23 2.48 2.84
C VAL A 186 -0.85 3.65 3.57
N VAL A 187 -1.31 4.65 2.82
CA VAL A 187 -2.04 5.79 3.38
C VAL A 187 -3.50 5.65 3.03
N PHE A 188 -4.38 5.99 3.97
CA PHE A 188 -5.81 5.86 3.78
C PHE A 188 -6.61 6.84 4.64
N ARG A 189 -7.83 7.13 4.19
CA ARG A 189 -8.83 7.79 5.03
C ARG A 189 -9.59 6.74 5.82
N GLY A 190 -9.68 6.93 7.13
CA GLY A 190 -10.45 6.08 8.03
C GLY A 190 -11.47 6.92 8.80
N THR A 191 -12.66 6.36 9.03
CA THR A 191 -13.72 7.02 9.82
C THR A 191 -13.89 6.31 11.16
N GLY A 192 -14.23 7.08 12.19
CA GLY A 192 -14.52 6.58 13.52
C GLY A 192 -15.64 7.36 14.22
N PRO A 193 -15.99 6.99 15.46
CA PRO A 193 -17.02 7.69 16.24
C PRO A 193 -16.72 9.19 16.42
N SER A 194 -15.45 9.55 16.58
CA SER A 194 -15.00 10.94 16.75
C SER A 194 -14.78 11.71 15.43
N GLY A 195 -15.02 11.09 14.27
CA GLY A 195 -14.93 11.74 12.96
C GLY A 195 -13.93 11.09 12.01
N ASP A 196 -13.62 11.81 10.93
CA ASP A 196 -12.71 11.35 9.88
C ASP A 196 -11.25 11.60 10.24
N GLY A 197 -10.37 10.75 9.72
CA GLY A 197 -8.93 11.00 9.76
C GLY A 197 -8.17 10.37 8.60
N LEU A 198 -6.91 10.79 8.51
CA LEU A 198 -5.90 10.34 7.59
C LEU A 198 -4.84 9.56 8.36
N TYR A 199 -4.55 8.36 7.89
CA TYR A 199 -3.69 7.41 8.58
C TYR A 199 -2.66 6.82 7.63
N LEU A 200 -1.49 6.52 8.16
CA LEU A 200 -0.40 5.84 7.45
C LEU A 200 -0.11 4.53 8.17
N SER A 201 0.04 3.46 7.40
CA SER A 201 0.74 2.25 7.80
C SER A 201 2.12 2.26 7.18
N GLU A 202 3.14 2.30 8.02
CA GLU A 202 4.55 2.27 7.64
C GLU A 202 5.18 1.08 8.37
N PHE A 203 5.77 0.13 7.62
CA PHE A 203 6.31 -1.13 8.17
C PHE A 203 5.31 -1.91 9.06
N GLY A 204 4.02 -1.84 8.72
CA GLY A 204 2.93 -2.48 9.49
C GLY A 204 2.54 -1.75 10.78
N LEU A 205 3.17 -0.62 11.10
CA LEU A 205 2.80 0.24 12.21
C LEU A 205 1.82 1.31 11.75
N LEU A 206 0.66 1.35 12.40
CA LEU A 206 -0.39 2.31 12.08
C LEU A 206 -0.23 3.61 12.87
N ARG A 207 -0.20 4.75 12.18
CA ARG A 207 -0.09 6.09 12.76
C ARG A 207 -1.15 7.06 12.21
N LYS A 208 -1.55 8.02 13.04
CA LYS A 208 -2.42 9.14 12.64
C LYS A 208 -1.57 10.25 12.02
N ILE A 209 -1.93 10.70 10.81
CA ILE A 209 -1.35 11.89 10.17
C ILE A 209 -2.13 13.14 10.61
N LEU A 210 -3.45 13.10 10.45
CA LEU A 210 -4.36 14.21 10.75
C LEU A 210 -5.78 13.69 10.94
N ALA A 211 -6.54 14.18 11.90
CA ALA A 211 -7.95 13.90 12.05
C ALA A 211 -8.77 15.16 12.35
N GLU A 212 -10.08 15.04 12.25
CA GLU A 212 -11.00 16.06 12.75
C GLU A 212 -10.69 16.41 14.22
N GLY A 213 -10.76 17.71 14.52
CA GLY A 213 -10.37 18.27 15.82
C GLY A 213 -8.87 18.57 15.96
N ASP A 214 -7.99 18.04 15.11
CA ASP A 214 -6.58 18.41 15.12
C ASP A 214 -6.39 19.88 14.67
N SER A 215 -5.28 20.50 15.11
CA SER A 215 -4.91 21.83 14.65
C SER A 215 -3.93 21.75 13.49
N LEU A 216 -4.26 22.42 12.38
CA LEU A 216 -3.39 22.61 11.23
C LEU A 216 -3.35 24.10 10.89
N GLU A 217 -2.14 24.66 10.85
CA GLU A 217 -1.91 26.10 10.63
C GLU A 217 -2.69 27.03 11.59
N GLY A 218 -2.85 26.59 12.85
CA GLY A 218 -3.58 27.34 13.88
C GLY A 218 -5.11 27.35 13.71
N LYS A 219 -5.63 26.59 12.75
CA LYS A 219 -7.06 26.36 12.56
C LYS A 219 -7.42 24.95 13.01
N VAL A 220 -8.64 24.76 13.47
CA VAL A 220 -9.16 23.43 13.84
C VAL A 220 -9.70 22.75 12.58
N VAL A 221 -9.23 21.54 12.31
CA VAL A 221 -9.73 20.70 11.21
C VAL A 221 -11.15 20.28 11.53
N SER A 222 -12.09 20.57 10.63
CA SER A 222 -13.50 20.20 10.75
C SER A 222 -13.90 19.08 9.81
N ASN A 223 -13.14 18.84 8.75
CA ASN A 223 -13.34 17.69 7.89
C ASN A 223 -12.08 17.32 7.10
N VAL A 224 -11.84 16.01 6.95
CA VAL A 224 -10.83 15.46 6.04
C VAL A 224 -11.55 14.73 4.91
N SER A 225 -11.51 15.33 3.72
CA SER A 225 -12.09 14.79 2.50
C SER A 225 -11.02 14.57 1.44
N THR A 226 -11.34 13.78 0.43
CA THR A 226 -10.37 13.41 -0.60
C THR A 226 -10.69 14.10 -1.91
N LEU A 227 -9.64 14.32 -2.70
CA LEU A 227 -9.79 14.44 -4.14
C LEU A 227 -9.68 13.02 -4.65
N SER A 228 -10.78 12.50 -5.18
CA SER A 228 -10.77 11.15 -5.75
C SER A 228 -9.61 11.02 -6.76
N HIS A 229 -8.78 9.98 -6.62
CA HIS A 229 -7.87 9.48 -7.66
C HIS A 229 -6.67 10.38 -8.06
N GLN A 230 -5.94 10.98 -7.12
CA GLN A 230 -4.62 11.59 -7.42
C GLN A 230 -3.51 10.98 -6.55
N PRO A 231 -2.33 10.75 -7.15
CA PRO A 231 -1.40 9.74 -6.69
C PRO A 231 -0.64 10.21 -5.46
N ILE A 232 -0.50 9.30 -4.50
CA ILE A 232 0.71 9.31 -3.71
C ILE A 232 1.89 9.16 -4.67
N ALA A 233 2.87 10.03 -4.53
CA ALA A 233 4.16 9.82 -5.17
C ALA A 233 5.24 10.42 -4.28
N ASN A 234 6.27 9.63 -4.01
CA ASN A 234 7.48 10.08 -3.32
C ASN A 234 7.17 10.60 -1.90
N GLY A 235 6.36 9.88 -1.12
CA GLY A 235 6.10 10.27 0.27
C GLY A 235 5.11 11.44 0.45
N ARG A 236 4.41 11.86 -0.60
CA ARG A 236 3.46 12.97 -0.56
C ARG A 236 2.07 12.54 -0.97
N ILE A 237 1.07 13.17 -0.36
CA ILE A 237 -0.33 12.88 -0.60
C ILE A 237 -1.18 14.15 -0.64
N LEU A 238 -2.13 14.21 -1.56
CA LEU A 238 -2.99 15.37 -1.79
C LEU A 238 -4.39 15.10 -1.23
N PHE A 239 -4.85 15.97 -0.33
CA PHE A 239 -6.18 15.88 0.27
C PHE A 239 -6.91 17.21 0.29
N ARG A 240 -8.22 17.15 0.55
CA ARG A 240 -9.05 18.33 0.77
C ARG A 240 -9.48 18.41 2.23
N ILE A 241 -9.01 19.45 2.92
CA ILE A 241 -9.29 19.66 4.35
C ILE A 241 -10.22 20.86 4.50
N SER A 242 -11.21 20.76 5.37
CA SER A 242 -12.02 21.89 5.82
C SER A 242 -11.68 22.26 7.26
N PHE A 243 -11.86 23.52 7.60
CA PHE A 243 -11.59 24.06 8.94
C PHE A 243 -12.88 24.56 9.58
N GLU A 244 -12.93 24.63 10.91
CA GLU A 244 -14.05 25.25 11.60
C GLU A 244 -14.32 26.67 11.08
N GLY A 245 -15.56 26.95 10.70
CA GLY A 245 -15.97 28.23 10.11
C GLY A 245 -15.60 28.44 8.64
N VAL A 246 -14.96 27.47 7.98
CA VAL A 246 -14.61 27.50 6.54
C VAL A 246 -15.41 26.43 5.79
N PHE A 247 -16.36 26.85 4.96
CA PHE A 247 -17.26 25.94 4.22
C PHE A 247 -16.73 25.46 2.87
N ILE A 248 -15.51 25.87 2.50
CA ILE A 248 -14.85 25.43 1.26
C ILE A 248 -13.62 24.64 1.67
N GLY A 249 -13.55 23.37 1.30
CA GLY A 249 -12.38 22.55 1.53
C GLY A 249 -11.18 23.07 0.74
N GLN A 250 -10.03 23.20 1.41
CA GLN A 250 -8.76 23.59 0.82
C GLN A 250 -7.96 22.34 0.42
N GLU A 251 -7.35 22.37 -0.76
CA GLU A 251 -6.44 21.31 -1.20
C GLU A 251 -5.08 21.49 -0.53
N VAL A 252 -4.60 20.45 0.13
CA VAL A 252 -3.36 20.44 0.92
C VAL A 252 -2.53 19.24 0.50
N LEU A 253 -1.29 19.50 0.11
CA LEU A 253 -0.29 18.48 -0.14
C LEU A 253 0.47 18.22 1.16
N VAL A 254 0.38 17.00 1.67
CA VAL A 254 1.02 16.57 2.92
C VAL A 254 2.19 15.67 2.57
N ASP A 255 3.37 15.98 3.10
CA ASP A 255 4.49 15.05 3.15
C ASP A 255 4.27 14.13 4.37
N TYR A 256 3.81 12.92 4.10
CA TYR A 256 3.51 11.96 5.17
C TYR A 256 4.73 11.15 5.57
N LYS A 257 5.91 11.36 4.98
CA LYS A 257 7.15 10.78 5.51
C LYS A 257 7.81 11.68 6.54
N SER A 258 7.32 12.91 6.69
CA SER A 258 7.78 13.81 7.75
C SER A 258 7.39 13.28 9.15
N PRO A 259 8.34 13.23 10.12
CA PRO A 259 8.10 12.76 11.47
C PRO A 259 7.25 13.71 12.34
N ALA A 260 6.88 14.88 11.82
CA ALA A 260 5.99 15.85 12.49
C ALA A 260 4.71 16.08 11.67
N PRO A 261 3.55 16.34 12.30
CA PRO A 261 2.37 16.84 11.59
C PRO A 261 2.75 18.03 10.70
N PRO A 262 2.16 18.18 9.50
CA PRO A 262 2.56 19.21 8.55
C PRO A 262 2.50 20.59 9.23
N THR A 263 3.67 21.14 9.52
CA THR A 263 3.84 22.47 10.08
C THR A 263 4.57 23.33 9.07
N SER A 264 3.78 23.96 8.21
CA SER A 264 4.07 25.14 7.39
C SER A 264 5.15 25.07 6.29
N THR A 265 4.83 25.69 5.14
CA THR A 265 5.64 26.80 4.62
C THR A 265 4.74 27.76 3.82
N PRO A 266 4.53 29.02 4.27
CA PRO A 266 3.98 30.06 3.41
C PRO A 266 5.09 30.74 2.59
N THR A 267 4.77 31.00 1.33
CA THR A 267 5.43 31.94 0.40
C THR A 267 5.84 33.25 1.09
N PRO A 268 7.02 33.84 0.79
CA PRO A 268 7.62 34.86 1.64
C PRO A 268 6.85 36.17 1.58
N THR A 269 6.40 36.64 2.75
CA THR A 269 6.13 38.05 3.00
C THR A 269 7.28 38.57 3.85
N ILE A 270 7.94 39.65 3.40
CA ILE A 270 9.15 40.19 4.03
C ILE A 270 8.78 40.79 5.40
N GLU A 271 9.15 40.12 6.49
CA GLU A 271 9.18 40.69 7.83
C GLU A 271 10.60 40.57 8.42
N GLY A 272 10.98 41.56 9.24
CA GLY A 272 12.37 41.82 9.67
C GLY A 272 13.04 40.70 10.49
N PRO A 273 14.33 40.86 10.84
CA PRO A 273 15.14 39.78 11.41
C PRO A 273 14.60 39.34 12.78
N THR A 274 13.92 38.20 12.78
CA THR A 274 13.55 37.43 13.97
C THR A 274 14.73 36.53 14.32
N PRO A 275 15.15 36.42 15.61
CA PRO A 275 16.25 35.52 15.97
C PRO A 275 15.91 34.09 15.58
N THR A 276 16.80 33.46 14.81
CA THR A 276 16.68 32.09 14.32
C THR A 276 16.48 31.13 15.50
N PRO A 277 15.36 30.37 15.58
CA PRO A 277 15.24 29.31 16.55
C PRO A 277 16.32 28.26 16.24
N THR A 278 17.13 27.92 17.23
CA THR A 278 18.10 26.83 17.11
C THR A 278 17.31 25.52 17.02
N SER A 279 17.16 24.98 15.79
CA SER A 279 16.61 23.64 15.57
C SER A 279 17.43 22.64 16.38
N VAL A 280 16.78 21.91 17.28
CA VAL A 280 17.44 20.83 18.03
C VAL A 280 17.45 19.60 17.12
N ALA A 281 18.63 19.25 16.64
CA ALA A 281 18.88 18.05 15.87
C ALA A 281 18.33 16.80 16.61
N LYS A 282 17.34 16.11 16.02
CA LYS A 282 16.67 14.93 16.59
C LYS A 282 16.99 13.68 15.76
N PRO A 283 17.17 12.50 16.37
CA PRO A 283 17.26 11.24 15.62
C PRO A 283 15.93 10.87 14.95
N ASP A 284 16.04 10.18 13.83
CA ASP A 284 14.93 9.58 13.08
C ASP A 284 15.40 8.21 12.58
N LEU A 285 14.83 7.13 13.10
CA LEU A 285 15.32 5.77 12.86
C LEU A 285 14.48 5.10 11.78
N THR A 286 15.16 4.54 10.78
CA THR A 286 14.54 3.69 9.76
C THR A 286 15.03 2.27 9.93
N ILE A 287 14.19 1.31 9.54
CA ILE A 287 14.52 -0.11 9.57
C ILE A 287 14.12 -0.76 8.24
N GLN A 288 15.03 -1.55 7.68
CA GLN A 288 14.78 -2.35 6.49
C GLN A 288 15.09 -3.81 6.81
N LYS A 289 14.21 -4.72 6.40
CA LYS A 289 14.42 -6.17 6.52
C LYS A 289 14.34 -6.81 5.14
N THR A 290 15.38 -7.55 4.75
CA THR A 290 15.39 -8.36 3.54
C THR A 290 15.67 -9.82 3.88
N ALA A 291 15.22 -10.74 3.04
CA ALA A 291 15.46 -12.16 3.17
C ALA A 291 16.17 -12.68 1.92
N GLU A 292 17.25 -13.42 2.10
CA GLU A 292 17.99 -14.08 1.03
C GLU A 292 18.06 -15.58 1.31
N ASN A 293 17.70 -16.41 0.31
CA ASN A 293 18.01 -17.83 0.34
C ASN A 293 19.36 -18.07 -0.35
N ASN A 294 20.16 -19.01 0.15
CA ASN A 294 21.48 -19.26 -0.43
C ASN A 294 21.42 -20.23 -1.63
N PHE A 295 20.45 -20.07 -2.53
CA PHE A 295 20.31 -20.90 -3.73
C PHE A 295 21.09 -20.30 -4.91
N GLN A 296 22.09 -21.04 -5.40
CA GLN A 296 22.70 -20.77 -6.71
C GLN A 296 21.72 -21.17 -7.82
N GLY A 297 20.94 -20.22 -8.33
CA GLY A 297 20.13 -20.36 -9.53
C GLY A 297 18.83 -19.54 -9.47
N ASP A 298 18.79 -18.48 -10.29
CA ASP A 298 17.68 -17.65 -10.81
C ASP A 298 16.21 -17.99 -10.44
N GLN A 299 15.90 -18.16 -9.15
CA GLN A 299 14.56 -18.35 -8.62
C GLN A 299 14.37 -17.41 -7.44
N ILE A 300 13.30 -16.60 -7.52
CA ILE A 300 12.96 -15.58 -6.53
C ILE A 300 12.70 -16.25 -5.16
N ALA A 301 13.36 -15.70 -4.15
CA ALA A 301 13.61 -16.29 -2.84
C ALA A 301 12.47 -16.07 -1.82
N THR A 302 11.26 -16.57 -2.07
CA THR A 302 10.16 -16.46 -1.09
C THR A 302 9.86 -17.75 -0.31
N ASP A 303 10.46 -18.89 -0.70
CA ASP A 303 10.23 -20.17 -0.04
C ASP A 303 11.49 -20.65 0.70
N PHE A 304 11.45 -20.63 2.04
CA PHE A 304 12.41 -21.36 2.87
C PHE A 304 12.10 -22.86 2.76
N LEU A 305 12.75 -23.56 1.84
CA LEU A 305 12.62 -25.02 1.74
C LEU A 305 13.13 -25.70 3.02
N CYS A 306 12.42 -26.74 3.48
CA CYS A 306 12.79 -27.50 4.68
C CYS A 306 14.27 -27.94 4.66
N ASN A 307 14.96 -27.75 5.78
CA ASN A 307 16.37 -28.09 6.03
C ASN A 307 17.43 -27.21 5.33
N ASN A 308 17.08 -26.04 4.79
CA ASN A 308 18.03 -25.05 4.28
C ASN A 308 18.21 -23.85 5.21
N PHE A 309 19.34 -23.14 5.05
CA PHE A 309 19.57 -21.85 5.70
C PHE A 309 19.18 -20.71 4.75
N GLY A 310 18.49 -19.71 5.28
CA GLY A 310 18.36 -18.40 4.66
C GLY A 310 18.77 -17.31 5.66
N ILE A 311 19.06 -16.13 5.15
CA ILE A 311 19.59 -15.00 5.91
C ILE A 311 18.53 -13.91 5.91
N PHE A 312 18.18 -13.43 7.10
CA PHE A 312 17.46 -12.17 7.24
C PHE A 312 18.46 -11.06 7.52
N THR A 313 18.51 -10.06 6.66
CA THR A 313 19.33 -8.86 6.86
C THR A 313 18.43 -7.77 7.39
N ILE A 314 18.71 -7.28 8.60
CA ILE A 314 18.02 -6.14 9.20
C ILE A 314 19.00 -4.97 9.25
N VAL A 315 18.69 -3.90 8.53
CA VAL A 315 19.44 -2.65 8.52
C VAL A 315 18.69 -1.63 9.35
N VAL A 316 19.35 -1.06 10.35
CA VAL A 316 18.82 0.06 11.15
C VAL A 316 19.68 1.28 10.85
N SER A 317 19.06 2.34 10.35
CA SER A 317 19.72 3.60 9.98
C SER A 317 19.13 4.77 10.77
N ASN A 318 19.91 5.84 10.93
CA ASN A 318 19.44 7.10 11.52
C ASN A 318 19.48 8.20 10.45
N VAL A 319 18.32 8.51 9.89
CA VAL A 319 18.14 9.53 8.84
C VAL A 319 17.86 10.92 9.42
N GLY A 320 17.67 11.02 10.74
CA GLY A 320 17.42 12.29 11.44
C GLY A 320 18.70 13.10 11.66
N GLU A 321 18.56 14.37 12.01
CA GLU A 321 19.69 15.31 12.11
C GLU A 321 20.55 15.12 13.38
N GLY A 322 20.08 14.37 14.38
CA GLY A 322 20.77 14.13 15.65
C GLY A 322 21.03 12.65 15.95
N PRO A 323 21.99 12.29 16.83
CA PRO A 323 22.24 10.91 17.21
C PRO A 323 21.13 10.37 18.13
N THR A 324 20.99 9.04 18.18
CA THR A 324 20.16 8.42 19.24
C THR A 324 20.78 8.65 20.63
N THR A 325 19.93 8.81 21.64
CA THR A 325 20.39 9.10 23.02
C THR A 325 20.17 7.94 23.99
N GLY A 326 19.49 6.89 23.54
CA GLY A 326 19.18 5.68 24.31
C GLY A 326 19.40 4.40 23.52
N PRO A 327 19.24 3.24 24.18
CA PRO A 327 19.39 1.95 23.53
C PRO A 327 18.35 1.76 22.41
N ILE A 328 18.75 1.10 21.34
CA ILE A 328 17.88 0.74 20.21
C ILE A 328 17.50 -0.73 20.37
N THR A 329 16.21 -1.03 20.32
CA THR A 329 15.67 -2.39 20.40
C THR A 329 14.91 -2.71 19.12
N VAL A 330 15.29 -3.81 18.49
CA VAL A 330 14.60 -4.41 17.34
C VAL A 330 13.96 -5.71 17.79
N VAL A 331 12.68 -5.87 17.53
CA VAL A 331 11.96 -7.12 17.79
C VAL A 331 11.53 -7.69 16.45
N ASP A 332 11.99 -8.90 16.13
CA ASP A 332 11.65 -9.60 14.92
C ASP A 332 10.90 -10.90 15.23
N GLN A 333 9.74 -11.09 14.62
CA GLN A 333 8.98 -12.31 14.70
C GLN A 333 9.28 -13.18 13.48
N LEU A 334 9.97 -14.30 13.70
CA LEU A 334 10.24 -15.25 12.64
C LEU A 334 8.94 -15.90 12.14
N PRO A 335 8.77 -16.08 10.82
CA PRO A 335 7.65 -16.83 10.26
C PRO A 335 7.54 -18.25 10.83
N ALA A 336 6.31 -18.77 10.88
CA ALA A 336 6.06 -20.14 11.31
C ALA A 336 6.85 -21.14 10.44
N GLY A 337 7.50 -22.10 11.09
CA GLY A 337 8.35 -23.09 10.40
C GLY A 337 9.82 -22.68 10.24
N ILE A 338 10.19 -21.44 10.57
CA ILE A 338 11.59 -20.98 10.61
C ILE A 338 12.12 -21.09 12.04
N THR A 339 13.32 -21.65 12.19
CA THR A 339 14.03 -21.72 13.48
C THR A 339 15.25 -20.80 13.44
N PHE A 340 15.36 -19.92 14.43
CA PHE A 340 16.56 -19.09 14.59
C PHE A 340 17.80 -19.98 14.77
N LYS A 341 18.89 -19.60 14.11
CA LYS A 341 20.16 -20.34 14.23
C LYS A 341 21.28 -19.50 14.84
N GLU A 342 21.60 -18.38 14.22
CA GLU A 342 22.68 -17.50 14.65
C GLU A 342 22.38 -16.06 14.22
N PHE A 343 23.06 -15.10 14.86
CA PHE A 343 23.06 -13.71 14.41
C PHE A 343 24.51 -13.26 14.16
N SER A 344 24.65 -12.27 13.29
CA SER A 344 25.87 -11.50 13.13
C SER A 344 25.52 -10.03 12.95
N GLY A 345 26.05 -9.14 13.79
CA GLY A 345 25.82 -7.70 13.68
C GLY A 345 26.68 -6.93 14.67
N GLU A 346 27.45 -5.96 14.19
CA GLU A 346 28.37 -5.20 15.03
C GLU A 346 27.62 -4.29 16.02
N GLY A 347 27.96 -4.39 17.31
CA GLY A 347 27.34 -3.59 18.37
C GLY A 347 25.91 -4.01 18.73
N TRP A 348 25.39 -5.07 18.12
CA TRP A 348 24.09 -5.66 18.43
C TRP A 348 24.25 -6.92 19.30
N THR A 349 23.31 -7.14 20.19
CA THR A 349 23.18 -8.37 20.98
C THR A 349 21.75 -8.87 20.86
N CYS A 350 21.57 -10.11 20.40
CA CYS A 350 20.26 -10.69 20.17
C CYS A 350 19.95 -11.82 21.16
N GLU A 351 18.73 -11.81 21.70
CA GLU A 351 18.14 -12.86 22.51
C GLU A 351 16.95 -13.47 21.77
N VAL A 352 16.69 -14.76 21.99
CA VAL A 352 15.63 -15.49 21.28
C VAL A 352 14.72 -16.19 22.27
N ASP A 353 13.42 -15.95 22.14
CA ASP A 353 12.37 -16.64 22.87
C ASP A 353 11.36 -17.21 21.87
N GLY A 354 11.43 -18.52 21.62
CA GLY A 354 10.61 -19.18 20.60
C GLY A 354 10.90 -18.66 19.18
N GLN A 355 9.93 -17.96 18.60
CA GLN A 355 10.02 -17.34 17.26
C GLN A 355 10.39 -15.86 17.33
N THR A 356 10.45 -15.27 18.53
CA THR A 356 10.74 -13.84 18.71
C THR A 356 12.24 -13.65 18.93
N VAL A 357 12.87 -12.89 18.05
CA VAL A 357 14.28 -12.47 18.14
C VAL A 357 14.32 -11.01 18.56
N THR A 358 14.89 -10.72 19.72
CA THR A 358 15.05 -9.36 20.24
C THR A 358 16.50 -8.95 20.19
N CYS A 359 16.84 -8.01 19.31
CA CYS A 359 18.19 -7.47 19.17
C CYS A 359 18.28 -6.09 19.82
N THR A 360 19.30 -5.86 20.64
CA THR A 360 19.56 -4.59 21.32
C THR A 360 20.92 -4.03 20.95
N ARG A 361 20.97 -2.71 20.75
CA ARG A 361 22.19 -1.93 20.57
C ARG A 361 22.21 -0.81 21.59
N ASN A 362 23.16 -0.85 22.51
CA ASN A 362 23.30 0.18 23.56
C ASN A 362 24.07 1.42 23.09
N ALA A 363 24.87 1.31 22.03
CA ALA A 363 25.65 2.41 21.50
C ALA A 363 24.78 3.33 20.62
N PRO A 364 24.91 4.67 20.76
CA PRO A 364 24.25 5.63 19.89
C PRO A 364 24.48 5.34 18.40
N LEU A 365 23.45 5.55 17.59
CA LEU A 365 23.55 5.55 16.13
C LEU A 365 23.57 7.02 15.67
N SER A 366 24.68 7.43 15.07
CA SER A 366 24.84 8.78 14.50
C SER A 366 23.99 8.94 13.24
N HIS A 367 23.64 10.18 12.92
CA HIS A 367 23.10 10.53 11.60
C HIS A 367 24.02 10.02 10.48
N GLU A 368 23.45 9.39 9.45
CA GLU A 368 24.18 9.06 8.24
C GLU A 368 24.41 10.34 7.41
N VAL A 369 25.61 10.92 7.53
CA VAL A 369 26.05 11.96 6.57
C VAL A 369 26.39 11.23 5.27
N PRO A 370 25.71 11.47 4.14
CA PRO A 370 26.08 10.84 2.89
C PRO A 370 27.54 11.22 2.55
N PHE A 371 28.40 10.20 2.41
CA PHE A 371 29.75 10.38 1.91
C PHE A 371 29.69 10.95 0.50
N THR A 372 30.12 12.20 0.33
CA THR A 372 30.41 12.76 -0.99
C THR A 372 31.89 12.54 -1.26
N THR A 373 32.21 11.77 -2.31
CA THR A 373 33.56 11.69 -2.92
C THR A 373 33.52 12.25 -4.32
#